data_AF-A0A2U3GTM9-F1
#
_entry.id   AF-A0A2U3GTM9-F1
#
_cell.length_a   1.000
_cell.length_b   1.000
_cell.length_c   1.000
_cell.angle_alpha   90.00
_cell.angle_beta   90.00
_cell.angle_gamma   90.00
#
_symmetry.space_group_name_H-M   'P 1'
#
loop_
_entity.id
_entity.type
_entity.pdbx_description
1 polymer ?
#
loop_
_entity_poly.entity_id
_entity_poly.type
_entity_poly.pdbx_seq_one_letter_code
_entity_poly.pdbx_strand_id
1 'polypeptide(L)'
;MIRTVQLLRYLSDAPLRRRVTAAANKVESFNRFSQWIGFGNRGVIADNDPIEQEKSMKFNALLTNMVIFHNALDIAEIIRQLLEEGWEIDPEDLAHISPYLTEHVNRFGEYSTHELGIQPEAYDPKLDVDFTPLREQGLIAAGLGQAA
;
A
#
# COMPACT_ATOMS: atom_id res chain seq x y z
N MET A 1 -20.01 25.97 -9.90
CA MET A 1 -21.07 25.49 -9.00
C MET A 1 -20.80 24.11 -8.38
N ILE A 2 -20.36 23.11 -9.15
CA ILE A 2 -20.18 21.74 -8.65
C ILE A 2 -19.18 21.63 -7.47
N ARG A 3 -18.05 22.34 -7.51
CA ARG A 3 -17.04 22.34 -6.42
C ARG A 3 -17.59 22.90 -5.10
N THR A 4 -18.38 23.98 -5.14
CA THR A 4 -18.97 24.61 -3.96
C THR A 4 -20.01 23.70 -3.31
N VAL A 5 -20.88 23.06 -4.11
CA VAL A 5 -21.87 22.10 -3.61
C VAL A 5 -21.20 20.88 -2.99
N GLN A 6 -20.12 20.38 -3.60
CA GLN A 6 -19.35 19.26 -3.06
C GLN A 6 -18.71 19.61 -1.70
N LEU A 7 -18.16 20.82 -1.55
CA LEU A 7 -17.55 21.26 -0.30
C LEU A 7 -18.59 21.40 0.82
N LEU A 8 -19.77 21.95 0.52
CA LEU A 8 -20.89 22.03 1.46
C LEU A 8 -21.37 20.63 1.87
N ARG A 9 -21.51 19.70 0.92
CA ARG A 9 -21.83 18.30 1.22
C ARG A 9 -20.78 17.65 2.11
N TYR A 10 -19.50 17.85 1.82
CA TYR A 10 -18.41 17.37 2.65
C TYR A 10 -18.50 17.93 4.09
N LEU A 11 -18.75 19.23 4.25
CA LEU A 11 -18.90 19.84 5.59
C LEU A 11 -20.12 19.33 6.36
N SER A 12 -21.23 19.03 5.67
CA SER A 12 -22.48 18.60 6.31
C SER A 12 -22.60 17.09 6.55
N ASP A 13 -21.92 16.23 5.77
CA ASP A 13 -22.06 14.77 5.81
C ASP A 13 -20.83 14.10 6.47
N ALA A 14 -20.98 13.61 7.70
CA ALA A 14 -19.92 12.93 8.43
C ALA A 14 -19.46 11.60 7.79
N PRO A 15 -20.36 10.69 7.37
CA PRO A 15 -20.00 9.52 6.56
C PRO A 15 -19.20 9.86 5.29
N LEU A 16 -19.57 10.91 4.56
CA LEU A 16 -18.80 11.37 3.40
C LEU A 16 -17.39 11.83 3.80
N ARG A 17 -17.25 12.60 4.88
CA ARG A 17 -15.91 13.02 5.36
C ARG A 17 -15.03 11.83 5.69
N ARG A 18 -15.54 10.86 6.46
CA ARG A 18 -14.77 9.67 6.85
C ARG A 18 -14.24 8.92 5.62
N ARG A 19 -15.08 8.71 4.61
CA ARG A 19 -14.68 8.06 3.35
C ARG A 19 -13.61 8.85 2.60
N VAL A 20 -13.80 10.16 2.46
CA VAL A 20 -12.83 11.03 1.77
C VAL A 20 -11.49 11.06 2.52
N THR A 21 -11.51 11.19 3.85
CA THR A 21 -10.30 11.16 4.67
C THR A 21 -9.60 9.80 4.59
N ALA A 22 -10.33 8.68 4.64
CA ALA A 22 -9.74 7.35 4.47
C ALA A 22 -9.07 7.19 3.09
N ALA A 23 -9.73 7.64 2.01
CA ALA A 23 -9.15 7.63 0.67
C ALA A 23 -7.91 8.54 0.57
N ALA A 24 -7.96 9.73 1.16
CA ALA A 24 -6.83 10.66 1.20
C ALA A 24 -5.64 10.04 1.95
N ASN A 25 -5.86 9.49 3.15
CA ASN A 25 -4.83 8.83 3.95
C ASN A 25 -4.13 7.72 3.16
N LYS A 26 -4.88 6.90 2.40
CA LYS A 26 -4.29 5.86 1.56
C LYS A 26 -3.36 6.44 0.49
N VAL A 27 -3.80 7.47 -0.23
CA VAL A 27 -3.00 8.11 -1.28
C VAL A 27 -1.79 8.84 -0.70
N GLU A 28 -1.96 9.54 0.43
CA GLU A 28 -0.87 10.24 1.11
C GLU A 28 0.20 9.30 1.64
N SER A 29 -0.19 8.18 2.25
CA SER A 29 0.74 7.16 2.72
C SER A 29 1.53 6.55 1.57
N PHE A 30 0.87 6.23 0.44
CA PHE A 30 1.55 5.78 -0.77
C PHE A 30 2.53 6.83 -1.31
N ASN A 31 2.11 8.09 -1.42
CA ASN A 31 2.96 9.17 -1.93
C ASN A 31 4.19 9.40 -1.04
N ARG A 32 4.00 9.35 0.28
CA ARG A 32 5.09 9.45 1.27
C ARG A 32 6.08 8.30 1.10
N PHE A 33 5.58 7.08 0.91
CA PHE A 33 6.41 5.90 0.69
C PHE A 33 7.16 5.96 -0.66
N SER A 34 6.48 6.30 -1.75
CA SER A 34 7.09 6.50 -3.08
C SER A 34 8.17 7.57 -3.08
N GLN A 35 7.93 8.69 -2.39
CA GLN A 35 8.93 9.74 -2.20
C GLN A 35 10.14 9.25 -1.38
N TRP A 36 9.90 8.43 -0.36
CA TRP A 36 10.96 7.83 0.45
C TRP A 36 11.83 6.85 -0.35
N ILE A 37 11.23 6.09 -1.26
CA ILE A 37 11.92 5.22 -2.24
C ILE A 37 12.68 6.05 -3.28
N GLY A 38 12.14 7.19 -3.71
CA GLY A 38 12.78 8.14 -4.61
C GLY A 38 13.87 8.99 -3.94
N PHE A 39 14.72 8.39 -3.10
CA PHE A 39 15.70 9.11 -2.26
C PHE A 39 16.83 9.79 -3.06
N GLY A 40 17.03 9.43 -4.33
CA GLY A 40 18.02 10.04 -5.22
C GLY A 40 17.74 11.52 -5.48
N ASN A 41 18.76 12.37 -5.35
CA ASN A 41 18.71 13.81 -5.62
C ASN A 41 17.57 14.58 -4.92
N ARG A 42 17.11 14.13 -3.74
CA ARG A 42 15.98 14.72 -2.99
C ARG A 42 14.67 14.79 -3.81
N GLY A 43 14.49 13.93 -4.82
CA GLY A 43 13.33 13.95 -5.72
C GLY A 43 13.35 15.08 -6.75
N VAL A 44 14.49 15.77 -6.93
CA VAL A 44 14.64 16.79 -7.98
C VAL A 44 14.97 16.08 -9.29
N ILE A 45 14.03 16.14 -10.24
CA ILE A 45 14.28 15.75 -11.62
C ILE A 45 15.22 16.81 -12.22
N ALA A 46 16.50 16.48 -12.30
CA ALA A 46 17.55 17.42 -12.74
C ALA A 46 17.47 17.73 -14.24
N ASP A 47 16.79 16.87 -14.99
CA ASP A 47 16.65 16.99 -16.43
C ASP A 47 15.38 17.76 -16.80
N ASN A 48 15.49 18.70 -17.75
CA ASN A 48 14.36 19.42 -18.34
C ASN A 48 13.88 18.75 -19.65
N ASP A 49 14.20 17.46 -19.84
CA ASP A 49 13.66 16.61 -20.89
C ASP A 49 12.44 15.81 -20.36
N PRO A 50 11.22 16.07 -20.87
CA PRO A 50 10.01 15.33 -20.50
C PRO A 50 10.14 13.80 -20.59
N ILE A 51 10.92 13.27 -21.53
CA ILE A 51 11.09 11.83 -21.73
C ILE A 51 11.85 11.22 -20.53
N GLU A 52 12.90 11.88 -20.08
CA GLU A 52 13.69 11.41 -18.93
C GLU A 52 12.90 11.56 -17.62
N GLN A 53 12.08 12.62 -17.49
CA GLN A 53 11.16 12.75 -16.35
C GLN A 53 10.15 11.60 -16.29
N GLU A 54 9.54 11.26 -17.44
CA GLU A 54 8.57 10.18 -17.53
C GLU A 54 9.19 8.82 -17.18
N LYS A 55 10.40 8.54 -17.68
CA LYS A 55 11.15 7.32 -17.32
C LYS A 55 11.40 7.27 -15.82
N SER A 56 11.90 8.36 -15.22
CA SER A 56 12.16 8.44 -13.79
C SER A 56 10.90 8.14 -12.96
N MET A 57 9.77 8.74 -13.33
CA MET A 57 8.47 8.49 -12.67
C MET A 57 8.03 7.03 -12.79
N LYS A 58 8.15 6.43 -13.98
CA LYS A 58 7.77 5.03 -14.21
C LYS A 58 8.65 4.05 -13.44
N PHE A 59 9.97 4.26 -13.44
CA PHE A 59 10.89 3.43 -12.67
C PHE A 59 10.69 3.57 -11.17
N ASN A 60 10.44 4.78 -10.67
CA ASN A 60 10.11 4.97 -9.26
C ASN A 60 8.81 4.25 -8.89
N ALA A 61 7.77 4.34 -9.71
CA ALA A 61 6.51 3.64 -9.48
C ALA A 61 6.71 2.11 -9.49
N LEU A 62 7.50 1.59 -10.42
CA LEU A 62 7.85 0.17 -10.49
C LEU A 62 8.59 -0.29 -9.22
N LEU A 63 9.65 0.41 -8.84
CA LEU A 63 10.43 0.10 -7.65
C LEU A 63 9.59 0.18 -6.37
N THR A 64 8.75 1.22 -6.25
CA THR A 64 7.83 1.38 -5.13
C THR A 64 6.90 0.17 -5.01
N ASN A 65 6.30 -0.27 -6.11
CA ASN A 65 5.42 -1.44 -6.11
C ASN A 65 6.17 -2.75 -5.81
N MET A 66 7.42 -2.89 -6.27
CA MET A 66 8.25 -4.05 -5.95
C MET A 66 8.52 -4.16 -4.45
N VAL A 67 8.87 -3.04 -3.78
CA VAL A 67 9.11 -3.04 -2.34
C VAL A 67 7.81 -3.26 -1.56
N ILE A 68 6.69 -2.67 -2.00
CA ILE A 68 5.36 -2.93 -1.40
C ILE A 68 5.05 -4.43 -1.47
N PHE A 69 5.30 -5.05 -2.62
CA PHE A 69 5.05 -6.47 -2.80
C PHE A 69 5.94 -7.30 -1.87
N HIS A 70 7.24 -7.00 -1.79
CA HIS A 70 8.16 -7.69 -0.88
C HIS A 70 7.73 -7.56 0.59
N ASN A 71 7.39 -6.34 1.04
CA ASN A 71 6.88 -6.12 2.39
C ASN A 71 5.60 -6.91 2.67
N ALA A 72 4.70 -7.04 1.68
CA ALA A 72 3.49 -7.83 1.84
C ALA A 72 3.78 -9.34 1.95
N LEU A 73 4.82 -9.85 1.28
CA LEU A 73 5.29 -11.22 1.43
C LEU A 73 5.85 -11.45 2.83
N ASP A 74 6.71 -10.55 3.32
CA ASP A 74 7.30 -10.67 4.65
C ASP A 74 6.22 -10.65 5.74
N ILE A 75 5.23 -9.74 5.60
CA ILE A 75 4.07 -9.70 6.51
C ILE A 75 3.31 -11.01 6.45
N ALA A 76 2.98 -11.53 5.26
CA ALA A 76 2.24 -12.79 5.12
C ALA A 76 3.00 -13.96 5.75
N GLU A 77 4.31 -14.01 5.59
CA GLU A 77 5.17 -15.04 6.18
C GLU A 77 5.19 -14.98 7.70
N ILE A 78 5.33 -13.79 8.28
CA ILE A 78 5.24 -13.60 9.73
C ILE A 78 3.87 -14.03 10.26
N ILE A 79 2.79 -13.69 9.56
CA ILE A 79 1.43 -14.08 9.94
C ILE A 79 1.27 -15.61 9.90
N ARG A 80 1.80 -16.30 8.88
CA ARG A 80 1.80 -17.76 8.82
C ARG A 80 2.52 -18.37 10.02
N GLN A 81 3.70 -17.87 10.35
CA GLN A 81 4.48 -18.34 11.51
C GLN A 81 3.71 -18.17 12.82
N LEU A 82 3.06 -17.01 13.01
CA LEU A 82 2.23 -16.77 14.21
C LEU A 82 1.03 -17.73 14.29
N LEU A 83 0.38 -18.04 13.18
CA LEU A 83 -0.71 -19.02 13.15
C LEU A 83 -0.20 -20.43 13.48
N GLU A 84 0.98 -20.81 12.98
CA GLU A 84 1.63 -22.11 13.30
C GLU A 84 2.01 -22.22 14.78
N GLU A 85 2.41 -21.12 15.41
CA GLU A 85 2.64 -21.02 16.85
C GLU A 85 1.35 -21.11 17.69
N GLY A 86 0.19 -21.05 17.05
CA GLY A 86 -1.12 -21.16 17.70
C GLY A 86 -1.73 -19.83 18.14
N TRP A 87 -1.24 -18.69 17.64
CA TRP A 87 -1.87 -17.39 17.87
C TRP A 87 -3.15 -17.24 17.03
N GLU A 88 -4.19 -16.69 17.64
CA GLU A 88 -5.38 -16.24 16.92
C GLU A 88 -5.16 -14.82 16.40
N ILE A 89 -5.40 -14.60 15.10
CA ILE A 89 -5.20 -13.29 14.46
C ILE A 89 -6.55 -12.79 13.96
N ASP A 90 -6.98 -11.64 14.46
CA ASP A 90 -8.19 -10.98 13.99
C ASP A 90 -7.94 -10.35 12.61
N PRO A 91 -8.79 -10.59 11.59
CA PRO A 91 -8.70 -9.90 10.31
C PRO A 91 -8.72 -8.37 10.43
N GLU A 92 -9.39 -7.80 11.45
CA GLU A 92 -9.44 -6.36 11.69
C GLU A 92 -8.06 -5.80 12.07
N ASP A 93 -7.28 -6.53 12.88
CA ASP A 93 -5.91 -6.14 13.24
C ASP A 93 -5.02 -6.09 11.99
N LEU A 94 -5.13 -7.09 11.13
CA LEU A 94 -4.35 -7.16 9.89
C LEU A 94 -4.77 -6.07 8.89
N ALA A 95 -6.04 -5.64 8.90
CA ALA A 95 -6.52 -4.54 8.07
C ALA A 95 -5.92 -3.17 8.43
N HIS A 96 -5.36 -3.03 9.64
CA HIS A 96 -4.65 -1.84 10.08
C HIS A 96 -3.16 -1.82 9.70
N ILE A 97 -2.62 -2.95 9.24
CA ILE A 97 -1.22 -3.05 8.83
C ILE A 97 -1.04 -2.52 7.40
N SER A 98 -0.05 -1.65 7.23
CA SER A 98 0.31 -1.08 5.93
C SER A 98 1.62 -1.70 5.43
N PRO A 99 1.72 -2.09 4.15
CA PRO A 99 2.96 -2.63 3.56
C PRO A 99 4.00 -1.54 3.25
N TYR A 100 3.93 -0.38 3.90
CA TYR A 100 4.80 0.78 3.65
C TYR A 100 5.92 0.90 4.69
N LEU A 101 6.35 -0.25 5.21
CA LEU A 101 7.43 -0.36 6.19
C LEU A 101 8.77 -0.03 5.53
N THR A 102 9.61 0.74 6.24
CA THR A 102 10.86 1.30 5.70
C THR A 102 12.11 0.94 6.50
N GLU A 103 11.95 0.46 7.72
CA GLU A 103 13.06 0.31 8.68
C GLU A 103 14.05 -0.80 8.28
N HIS A 104 13.55 -1.86 7.66
CA HIS A 104 14.34 -3.00 7.19
C HIS A 104 14.94 -2.79 5.78
N VAL A 105 14.49 -1.78 5.05
CA VAL A 105 14.93 -1.54 3.66
C VAL A 105 16.18 -0.67 3.65
N ASN A 106 17.30 -1.26 3.22
CA ASN A 106 18.52 -0.50 3.02
C ASN A 106 18.50 0.27 1.69
N ARG A 107 18.45 1.61 1.77
CA ARG A 107 18.49 2.51 0.61
C ARG A 107 19.91 2.89 0.18
N PHE A 108 20.88 2.80 1.08
CA PHE A 108 22.23 3.30 0.85
C PHE A 108 23.26 2.19 1.05
N GLY A 109 24.20 2.06 0.13
CA GLY A 109 25.30 1.12 0.26
C GLY A 109 25.46 0.26 -0.99
N GLU A 110 26.11 -0.88 -0.79
CA GLU A 110 26.44 -1.82 -1.85
C GLU A 110 25.36 -2.89 -1.94
N TYR A 111 24.82 -3.09 -3.15
CA TYR A 111 23.85 -4.13 -3.45
C TYR A 111 24.61 -5.35 -3.99
N SER A 112 24.62 -6.44 -3.23
CA SER A 112 25.24 -7.69 -3.67
C SER A 112 24.48 -8.26 -4.87
N THR A 113 25.18 -8.50 -5.97
CA THR A 113 24.60 -9.11 -7.17
C THR A 113 24.76 -10.64 -7.20
N HIS A 114 25.36 -11.23 -6.18
CA HIS A 114 25.66 -12.66 -6.13
C HIS A 114 24.40 -13.54 -6.16
N GLU A 115 23.27 -13.01 -5.70
CA GLU A 115 22.01 -13.74 -5.54
C GLU A 115 21.02 -13.51 -6.70
N LEU A 116 21.35 -12.67 -7.69
CA LEU A 116 20.46 -12.37 -8.82
C LEU A 116 20.10 -13.60 -9.67
N GLY A 117 20.90 -14.67 -9.59
CA GLY A 117 20.65 -15.94 -10.28
C GLY A 117 19.81 -16.94 -9.49
N ILE A 118 19.50 -16.64 -8.22
CA ILE A 118 18.70 -17.52 -7.37
C ILE A 118 17.23 -17.28 -7.72
N GLN A 119 16.55 -18.34 -8.17
CA GLN A 119 15.12 -18.26 -8.39
C GLN A 119 14.41 -18.19 -7.03
N PRO A 120 13.55 -17.18 -6.78
CA PRO A 120 12.79 -17.11 -5.55
C PRO A 120 11.81 -18.28 -5.49
N GLU A 121 11.44 -18.66 -4.26
CA GLU A 121 10.40 -19.64 -4.03
C GLU A 121 9.07 -19.21 -4.67
N ALA A 122 8.23 -20.19 -4.98
CA ALA A 122 6.92 -19.89 -5.57
C ALA A 122 6.09 -19.06 -4.58
N TYR A 123 5.51 -17.98 -5.09
CA TYR A 123 4.61 -17.14 -4.31
C TYR A 123 3.39 -17.95 -3.85
N ASP A 124 3.20 -18.06 -2.53
CA ASP A 124 1.99 -18.59 -1.93
C ASP A 124 1.04 -17.44 -1.51
N PRO A 125 -0.09 -17.24 -2.21
CA PRO A 125 -1.07 -16.22 -1.87
C PRO A 125 -1.99 -16.61 -0.70
N LYS A 126 -1.92 -17.85 -0.21
CA LYS A 126 -2.85 -18.33 0.81
C LYS A 126 -2.45 -17.81 2.18
N LEU A 127 -3.42 -17.21 2.87
CA LEU A 127 -3.34 -16.82 4.27
C LEU A 127 -4.55 -17.38 5.00
N ASP A 128 -4.34 -18.16 6.04
CA ASP A 128 -5.41 -18.83 6.81
C ASP A 128 -6.05 -17.87 7.82
N VAL A 129 -6.52 -16.72 7.33
CA VAL A 129 -7.25 -15.69 8.08
C VAL A 129 -8.57 -15.40 7.36
N ASP A 130 -9.69 -15.40 8.09
CA ASP A 130 -11.02 -15.17 7.51
C ASP A 130 -11.34 -13.68 7.36
N PHE A 131 -11.19 -13.14 6.15
CA PHE A 131 -11.53 -11.74 5.84
C PHE A 131 -13.00 -11.53 5.42
N THR A 132 -13.86 -12.55 5.47
CA THR A 132 -15.27 -12.45 5.08
C THR A 132 -16.02 -11.33 5.82
N PRO A 133 -15.85 -11.14 7.15
CA PRO A 133 -16.54 -10.09 7.89
C PRO A 133 -16.23 -8.67 7.40
N LEU A 134 -14.98 -8.40 7.03
CA LEU A 134 -14.56 -7.08 6.54
C LEU A 134 -15.09 -6.78 5.14
N ARG A 135 -15.20 -7.82 4.29
CA ARG A 135 -15.75 -7.67 2.94
C ARG A 135 -17.22 -7.27 2.98
N GLU A 136 -17.99 -7.87 3.86
CA GLU A 136 -19.41 -7.56 4.06
C GLU A 136 -19.62 -6.15 4.60
N GLN A 137 -18.82 -5.75 5.60
CA GLN A 137 -18.85 -4.38 6.13
C GLN A 137 -18.48 -3.32 5.07
N GLY A 138 -17.49 -3.62 4.22
CA GLY A 138 -17.11 -2.76 3.09
C GLY A 138 -18.23 -2.60 2.05
N LEU A 139 -18.96 -3.68 1.74
CA LEU A 139 -20.11 -3.65 0.83
C LEU A 139 -21.28 -2.85 1.41
N ILE A 140 -21.54 -2.97 2.71
CA ILE A 140 -22.54 -2.19 3.43
C ILE A 140 -22.15 -0.71 3.45
N ALA A 141 -20.88 -0.39 3.75
CA ALA A 141 -20.36 0.99 3.76
C ALA A 141 -20.31 1.63 2.36
N ALA A 142 -20.17 0.81 1.31
CA ALA A 142 -20.24 1.23 -0.09
C ALA A 142 -21.68 1.38 -0.61
N GLY A 143 -22.70 0.98 0.18
CA GLY A 143 -24.11 1.03 -0.21
C GLY A 143 -24.51 -0.02 -1.26
N LEU A 144 -23.72 -1.08 -1.42
CA LEU A 144 -23.93 -2.15 -2.40
C LEU A 144 -24.60 -3.40 -1.81
N GLY A 145 -24.91 -3.41 -0.51
CA GLY A 145 -25.52 -4.54 0.20
C GLY A 145 -27.05 -4.68 0.09
N GLN A 146 -27.72 -3.84 -0.70
CA GLN A 146 -29.16 -3.95 -0.99
C GLN A 146 -29.40 -3.90 -2.50
N ALA A 147 -29.07 -5.00 -3.17
CA ALA A 147 -29.60 -5.32 -4.48
C ALA A 147 -29.76 -6.85 -4.57
N ALA A 148 -30.99 -7.28 -4.28
CA ALA A 148 -31.61 -8.60 -4.52
C ALA A 148 -30.84 -9.85 -4.05
#